data_AF-A0A0D8XG02-F1
#
_entry.id   AF-A0A0D8XG02-F1
#
_cell.length_a   1.000
_cell.length_b   1.000
_cell.length_c   1.000
_cell.angle_alpha   90.00
_cell.angle_beta   90.00
_cell.angle_gamma   90.00
#
_symmetry.space_group_name_H-M   'P 1'
#
loop_
_entity.id
_entity.type
_entity.pdbx_description
1 polymer ?
#
loop_
_entity_poly.entity_id
_entity_poly.type
_entity_poly.pdbx_seq_one_letter_code
_entity_poly.pdbx_strand_id
1 'polypeptide(L)'
;MVLSEIVCPDGRWGPGCKEKCRCANGARCDPSTGECKCNLGYTGTTCEESCPSGKYGLNCTLDCECHGSARCDPVQGCCDCPRGRYGTRCQFVCPAGFYGWYCSQSCSCQNGASCDPADGQCLCPPGFEGDHCESSCKNFTYGPHCQLQCDCGEHPCSPKDGTCLCPVGLSGSKCQQELTPLLQHVAKDDMVRTASINVSATTEQLVIERLANALARQGIWVLHANTKSEIRIAWRNEVTCQKIGNGALVARSRY
;
A
#
# COMPACT_ATOMS: atom_id res chain seq x y z
N MET A 1 -47.16 -33.27 -53.00
CA MET A 1 -46.40 -34.17 -52.13
C MET A 1 -46.29 -33.51 -50.78
N VAL A 2 -46.93 -34.08 -49.75
CA VAL A 2 -46.78 -33.60 -48.37
C VAL A 2 -45.54 -34.29 -47.82
N LEU A 3 -44.50 -33.53 -47.51
CA LEU A 3 -43.35 -34.03 -46.79
C LEU A 3 -43.84 -34.41 -45.38
N SER A 4 -44.00 -35.70 -45.15
CA SER A 4 -44.28 -36.26 -43.83
C SER A 4 -43.11 -35.90 -42.92
N GLU A 5 -43.28 -34.91 -42.05
CA GLU A 5 -42.35 -34.68 -40.96
C GLU A 5 -42.32 -35.96 -40.12
N ILE A 6 -41.17 -36.64 -40.05
CA ILE A 6 -41.02 -37.85 -39.23
C ILE A 6 -41.08 -37.40 -37.77
N VAL A 7 -42.26 -37.45 -37.17
CA VAL A 7 -42.46 -37.16 -35.75
C VAL A 7 -42.12 -38.41 -34.96
N CYS A 8 -40.88 -38.51 -34.48
CA CYS A 8 -40.50 -39.54 -33.52
C CYS A 8 -40.85 -39.12 -32.09
N PRO A 9 -41.23 -40.09 -31.23
CA PRO A 9 -41.41 -39.81 -29.80
C PRO A 9 -40.07 -39.41 -29.17
N ASP A 10 -40.14 -38.64 -28.08
CA ASP A 10 -38.96 -38.15 -27.35
C ASP A 10 -37.98 -39.29 -27.03
N GLY A 11 -36.70 -39.04 -27.32
CA GLY A 11 -35.63 -40.02 -27.09
C GLY A 11 -35.42 -41.04 -28.21
N ARG A 12 -36.08 -40.90 -29.38
CA ARG A 12 -35.90 -41.77 -30.54
C ARG A 12 -35.73 -40.98 -31.86
N TRP A 13 -35.08 -41.61 -32.85
CA TRP A 13 -34.83 -40.99 -34.15
C TRP A 13 -34.73 -42.04 -35.29
N GLY A 14 -34.64 -41.54 -36.52
CA GLY A 14 -34.40 -42.34 -37.72
C GLY A 14 -35.67 -42.99 -38.30
N PRO A 15 -35.54 -43.76 -39.40
CA PRO A 15 -36.68 -44.37 -40.10
C PRO A 15 -37.50 -45.29 -39.18
N GLY A 16 -38.76 -44.93 -38.93
CA GLY A 16 -39.64 -45.68 -38.03
C GLY A 16 -39.27 -45.59 -36.55
N CYS A 17 -38.45 -44.60 -36.15
CA CYS A 17 -38.11 -44.29 -34.75
C CYS A 17 -37.48 -45.46 -33.97
N LYS A 18 -36.74 -46.32 -34.68
CA LYS A 18 -36.11 -47.50 -34.10
C LYS A 18 -34.86 -47.16 -33.30
N GLU A 19 -34.16 -46.10 -33.67
CA GLU A 19 -32.93 -45.68 -33.01
C GLU A 19 -33.23 -44.88 -31.74
N LYS A 20 -32.34 -44.98 -30.74
CA LYS A 20 -32.44 -44.26 -29.47
C LYS A 20 -31.49 -43.06 -29.48
N CYS A 21 -31.95 -41.89 -29.01
CA CYS A 21 -31.08 -40.76 -28.76
C CYS A 21 -30.01 -41.11 -27.71
N ARG A 22 -28.77 -40.65 -27.91
CA ARG A 22 -27.64 -40.88 -26.98
C ARG A 22 -27.15 -39.60 -26.31
N CYS A 23 -28.02 -38.59 -26.21
CA CYS A 23 -27.66 -37.30 -25.61
C CYS A 23 -27.70 -37.36 -24.08
N ALA A 24 -26.70 -36.75 -23.44
CA ALA A 24 -26.60 -36.59 -22.00
C ALA A 24 -27.21 -35.26 -21.53
N ASN A 25 -27.20 -35.02 -20.22
CA ASN A 25 -27.58 -33.75 -19.58
C ASN A 25 -28.95 -33.20 -20.02
N GLY A 26 -29.91 -34.11 -20.28
CA GLY A 26 -31.28 -33.76 -20.67
C GLY A 26 -31.41 -33.18 -22.08
N ALA A 27 -30.38 -33.30 -22.92
CA ALA A 27 -30.41 -32.81 -24.29
C ALA A 27 -31.33 -33.65 -25.18
N ARG A 28 -31.95 -33.02 -26.18
CA ARG A 28 -32.82 -33.68 -27.16
C ARG A 28 -32.03 -33.96 -28.44
N CYS A 29 -32.34 -35.07 -29.12
CA CYS A 29 -31.79 -35.34 -30.44
C CYS A 29 -32.75 -34.97 -31.56
N ASP A 30 -32.21 -34.62 -32.72
CA ASP A 30 -32.98 -34.42 -33.93
C ASP A 30 -33.68 -35.74 -34.35
N PRO A 31 -34.99 -35.74 -34.60
CA PRO A 31 -35.73 -36.97 -34.89
C PRO A 31 -35.35 -37.60 -36.23
N SER A 32 -34.73 -36.85 -37.14
CA SER A 32 -34.31 -37.33 -38.45
C SER A 32 -32.85 -37.81 -38.43
N THR A 33 -31.95 -37.04 -37.81
CA THR A 33 -30.49 -37.30 -37.88
C THR A 33 -29.90 -37.92 -36.61
N GLY A 34 -30.59 -37.85 -35.47
CA GLY A 34 -30.07 -38.28 -34.18
C GLY A 34 -29.05 -37.35 -33.55
N GLU A 35 -28.76 -36.20 -34.17
CA GLU A 35 -27.80 -35.22 -33.66
C GLU A 35 -28.32 -34.54 -32.40
N CYS A 36 -27.48 -34.42 -31.38
CA CYS A 36 -27.85 -33.83 -30.10
C CYS A 36 -27.84 -32.30 -30.16
N LYS A 37 -28.91 -31.68 -29.66
CA LYS A 37 -29.00 -30.25 -29.38
C LYS A 37 -28.74 -30.06 -27.89
N CYS A 38 -27.53 -29.66 -27.53
CA CYS A 38 -27.12 -29.55 -26.13
C CYS A 38 -27.88 -28.46 -25.39
N ASN A 39 -28.08 -28.66 -24.09
CA ASN A 39 -28.60 -27.62 -23.22
C ASN A 39 -27.50 -26.59 -22.91
N LEU A 40 -27.89 -25.45 -22.33
CA LEU A 40 -26.96 -24.41 -21.88
C LEU A 40 -25.90 -25.01 -20.94
N GLY A 41 -24.65 -24.60 -21.11
CA GLY A 41 -23.54 -25.07 -20.27
C GLY A 41 -22.90 -26.39 -20.71
N TYR A 42 -23.38 -27.01 -21.78
CA TYR A 42 -22.85 -28.27 -22.30
C TYR A 42 -22.51 -28.21 -23.79
N THR A 43 -21.58 -29.06 -24.20
CA THR A 43 -21.11 -29.22 -25.58
C THR A 43 -20.68 -30.67 -25.86
N GLY A 44 -20.19 -30.91 -27.07
CA GLY A 44 -19.83 -32.23 -27.58
C GLY A 44 -20.98 -32.91 -28.32
N THR A 45 -20.67 -33.95 -29.10
CA THR A 45 -21.63 -34.64 -29.98
C THR A 45 -22.74 -35.36 -29.21
N THR A 46 -22.48 -35.75 -27.96
CA THR A 46 -23.46 -36.35 -27.05
C THR A 46 -23.83 -35.43 -25.88
N CYS A 47 -23.36 -34.18 -25.86
CA CYS A 47 -23.64 -33.20 -24.79
C CYS A 47 -23.18 -33.62 -23.39
N GLU A 48 -22.15 -34.47 -23.29
CA GLU A 48 -21.59 -34.93 -22.02
C GLU A 48 -20.63 -33.92 -21.39
N GLU A 49 -20.00 -33.08 -22.21
CA GLU A 49 -18.94 -32.17 -21.78
C GLU A 49 -19.54 -30.85 -21.29
N SER A 50 -19.11 -30.37 -20.12
CA SER A 50 -19.39 -28.99 -19.69
C SER A 50 -18.66 -28.00 -20.60
N CYS A 51 -19.15 -26.77 -20.69
CA CYS A 51 -18.44 -25.73 -21.43
C CYS A 51 -16.98 -25.58 -20.96
N PRO A 52 -16.04 -25.42 -21.91
CA PRO A 52 -14.65 -25.16 -21.56
C PRO A 52 -14.54 -23.81 -20.84
N SER A 53 -13.49 -23.66 -20.04
CA SER A 53 -13.20 -22.43 -19.30
C SER A 53 -13.23 -21.21 -20.22
N GLY A 54 -13.97 -20.17 -19.80
CA GLY A 54 -14.10 -18.93 -20.57
C GLY A 54 -15.22 -18.96 -21.62
N LYS A 55 -16.03 -20.02 -21.70
CA LYS A 55 -17.21 -20.10 -22.59
C LYS A 55 -18.48 -20.47 -21.84
N TYR A 56 -19.62 -20.03 -22.36
CA TYR A 56 -20.92 -20.29 -21.77
C TYR A 56 -22.07 -20.32 -22.81
N GLY A 57 -23.26 -20.67 -22.34
CA GLY A 57 -24.49 -20.63 -23.14
C GLY A 57 -24.71 -21.88 -23.99
N LEU A 58 -25.51 -21.74 -25.04
CA LEU A 58 -25.89 -22.85 -25.91
C LEU A 58 -24.69 -23.30 -26.75
N ASN A 59 -24.35 -24.59 -26.68
CA ASN A 59 -23.17 -25.17 -27.33
C ASN A 59 -21.86 -24.41 -27.01
N CYS A 60 -21.81 -23.66 -25.90
CA CYS A 60 -20.64 -22.90 -25.46
C CYS A 60 -20.10 -21.91 -26.50
N THR A 61 -20.99 -21.28 -27.24
CA THR A 61 -20.61 -20.35 -28.32
C THR A 61 -20.31 -18.93 -27.82
N LEU A 62 -20.72 -18.58 -26.60
CA LEU A 62 -20.51 -17.27 -26.01
C LEU A 62 -19.23 -17.24 -25.18
N ASP A 63 -18.51 -16.12 -25.20
CA ASP A 63 -17.27 -15.91 -24.45
C ASP A 63 -17.55 -15.18 -23.13
N CYS A 64 -16.94 -15.67 -22.05
CA CYS A 64 -16.99 -15.02 -20.75
C CYS A 64 -16.08 -13.80 -20.72
N GLU A 65 -16.59 -12.70 -20.16
CA GLU A 65 -15.86 -11.44 -20.12
C GLU A 65 -15.27 -11.12 -18.73
N CYS A 66 -14.97 -12.14 -17.93
CA CYS A 66 -14.45 -11.96 -16.57
C CYS A 66 -13.00 -11.45 -16.58
N HIS A 67 -12.67 -10.58 -15.63
CA HIS A 67 -11.34 -10.00 -15.51
C HIS A 67 -10.40 -10.91 -14.70
N GLY A 68 -9.13 -10.98 -15.14
CA GLY A 68 -8.10 -11.80 -14.49
C GLY A 68 -8.38 -13.30 -14.64
N SER A 69 -8.23 -14.05 -13.55
CA SER A 69 -8.44 -15.50 -13.50
C SER A 69 -9.82 -15.89 -12.93
N ALA A 70 -10.80 -15.00 -12.99
CA ALA A 70 -12.14 -15.27 -12.48
C ALA A 70 -12.86 -16.33 -13.32
N ARG A 71 -13.51 -17.28 -12.64
CA ARG A 71 -14.31 -18.32 -13.30
C ARG A 71 -15.65 -17.72 -13.72
N CYS A 72 -16.20 -18.18 -14.84
CA CYS A 72 -17.58 -17.89 -15.20
C CYS A 72 -18.46 -19.13 -15.08
N ASP A 73 -19.74 -18.88 -14.81
CA ASP A 73 -20.78 -19.89 -14.89
C ASP A 73 -21.01 -20.31 -16.35
N PRO A 74 -20.98 -21.61 -16.68
CA PRO A 74 -21.10 -22.08 -18.06
C PRO A 74 -22.52 -21.94 -18.63
N VAL A 75 -23.54 -21.70 -17.80
CA VAL A 75 -24.93 -21.53 -18.24
C VAL A 75 -25.23 -20.06 -18.51
N GLN A 76 -24.95 -19.20 -17.53
CA GLN A 76 -25.34 -17.79 -17.50
C GLN A 76 -24.21 -16.82 -17.90
N GLY A 77 -22.95 -17.26 -17.86
CA GLY A 77 -21.79 -16.41 -18.12
C GLY A 77 -21.44 -15.46 -16.97
N CYS A 78 -22.12 -15.57 -15.82
CA CYS A 78 -21.86 -14.77 -14.63
C CYS A 78 -20.47 -15.06 -14.06
N CYS A 79 -19.73 -14.02 -13.70
CA CYS A 79 -18.39 -14.15 -13.14
C CYS A 79 -18.45 -14.41 -11.62
N ASP A 80 -17.74 -15.45 -11.18
CA ASP A 80 -17.45 -15.70 -9.77
C ASP A 80 -16.16 -14.97 -9.40
N CYS A 81 -16.31 -13.83 -8.74
CA CYS A 81 -15.20 -12.92 -8.49
C CYS A 81 -14.33 -13.41 -7.35
N PRO A 82 -13.00 -13.53 -7.55
CA PRO A 82 -12.11 -13.87 -6.46
C PRO A 82 -12.17 -12.82 -5.34
N ARG A 83 -11.79 -13.23 -4.14
CA ARG A 83 -11.66 -12.33 -2.99
C ARG A 83 -10.84 -11.09 -3.35
N GLY A 84 -11.28 -9.92 -2.91
CA GLY A 84 -10.64 -8.64 -3.23
C GLY A 84 -11.10 -7.98 -4.53
N ARG A 85 -12.06 -8.58 -5.25
CA ARG A 85 -12.65 -8.01 -6.46
C ARG A 85 -14.17 -8.04 -6.44
N TYR A 86 -14.77 -7.12 -7.19
CA TYR A 86 -16.21 -7.02 -7.37
C TYR A 86 -16.60 -6.43 -8.74
N GLY A 87 -17.91 -6.38 -9.00
CA GLY A 87 -18.50 -5.97 -10.27
C GLY A 87 -18.92 -7.17 -11.12
N THR A 88 -19.76 -6.92 -12.13
CA THR A 88 -20.33 -7.98 -12.99
C THR A 88 -19.28 -8.78 -13.75
N ARG A 89 -18.10 -8.20 -13.96
CA ARG A 89 -16.96 -8.80 -14.65
C ARG A 89 -15.72 -8.89 -13.75
N CYS A 90 -15.86 -8.68 -12.44
CA CYS A 90 -14.74 -8.63 -11.48
C CYS A 90 -13.68 -7.57 -11.81
N GLN A 91 -14.10 -6.51 -12.49
CA GLN A 91 -13.23 -5.47 -13.02
C GLN A 91 -12.69 -4.52 -11.94
N PHE A 92 -13.35 -4.45 -10.77
CA PHE A 92 -12.98 -3.53 -9.71
C PHE A 92 -12.30 -4.28 -8.57
N VAL A 93 -11.21 -3.70 -8.05
CA VAL A 93 -10.59 -4.12 -6.78
C VAL A 93 -11.41 -3.51 -5.63
N CYS A 94 -11.44 -4.15 -4.47
CA CYS A 94 -12.17 -3.61 -3.33
C CYS A 94 -11.76 -2.17 -3.00
N PRO A 95 -12.74 -1.30 -2.73
CA PRO A 95 -12.46 0.06 -2.28
C PRO A 95 -11.72 0.03 -0.94
N ALA A 96 -10.95 1.09 -0.66
CA ALA A 96 -10.21 1.19 0.58
C ALA A 96 -11.14 1.04 1.80
N GLY A 97 -10.73 0.22 2.76
CA GLY A 97 -11.51 -0.12 3.95
C GLY A 97 -12.45 -1.32 3.78
N PHE A 98 -12.47 -1.98 2.63
CA PHE A 98 -13.27 -3.17 2.38
C PHE A 98 -12.45 -4.34 1.84
N TYR A 99 -12.87 -5.56 2.15
CA TYR A 99 -12.19 -6.78 1.73
C TYR A 99 -13.14 -7.98 1.56
N GLY A 100 -12.59 -9.10 1.09
CA GLY A 100 -13.26 -10.39 1.00
C GLY A 100 -14.06 -10.59 -0.28
N TRP A 101 -15.05 -11.49 -0.24
CA TRP A 101 -15.92 -11.77 -1.37
C TRP A 101 -16.84 -10.59 -1.63
N TYR A 102 -16.84 -10.11 -2.88
CA TYR A 102 -17.63 -8.96 -3.32
C TYR A 102 -17.44 -7.71 -2.45
N CYS A 103 -16.31 -7.60 -1.74
CA CYS A 103 -15.97 -6.48 -0.85
C CYS A 103 -17.01 -6.23 0.26
N SER A 104 -17.62 -7.31 0.75
CA SER A 104 -18.71 -7.27 1.73
C SER A 104 -18.25 -7.08 3.18
N GLN A 105 -16.95 -7.20 3.46
CA GLN A 105 -16.39 -7.05 4.80
C GLN A 105 -15.67 -5.71 4.96
N SER A 106 -15.76 -5.10 6.14
CA SER A 106 -15.08 -3.84 6.48
C SER A 106 -13.81 -4.12 7.27
N CYS A 107 -12.75 -3.39 6.97
CA CYS A 107 -11.48 -3.52 7.68
C CYS A 107 -11.54 -2.89 9.07
N SER A 108 -10.84 -3.49 10.03
CA SER A 108 -10.80 -3.07 11.43
C SER A 108 -9.46 -2.43 11.82
N CYS A 109 -8.67 -2.01 10.83
CA CYS A 109 -7.33 -1.47 11.05
C CYS A 109 -7.37 -0.07 11.70
N GLN A 110 -6.42 0.19 12.60
CA GLN A 110 -6.28 1.43 13.34
C GLN A 110 -5.11 2.27 12.81
N ASN A 111 -4.92 3.46 13.38
CA ASN A 111 -3.76 4.34 13.12
C ASN A 111 -3.53 4.69 11.63
N GLY A 112 -4.61 4.73 10.85
CA GLY A 112 -4.56 5.06 9.42
C GLY A 112 -4.03 3.94 8.53
N ALA A 113 -3.97 2.70 9.04
CA ALA A 113 -3.57 1.54 8.27
C ALA A 113 -4.60 1.16 7.20
N SER A 114 -4.11 0.70 6.06
CA SER A 114 -4.92 0.01 5.04
C SER A 114 -4.97 -1.49 5.32
N CYS A 115 -5.83 -2.20 4.59
CA CYS A 115 -5.95 -3.65 4.66
C CYS A 115 -5.78 -4.28 3.28
N ASP A 116 -5.35 -5.53 3.24
CA ASP A 116 -5.37 -6.35 2.04
C ASP A 116 -6.83 -6.59 1.58
N PRO A 117 -7.16 -6.37 0.29
CA PRO A 117 -8.52 -6.50 -0.19
C PRO A 117 -9.03 -7.95 -0.23
N ALA A 118 -8.16 -8.95 -0.27
CA ALA A 118 -8.57 -10.35 -0.34
C ALA A 118 -8.92 -10.92 1.04
N ASP A 119 -8.07 -10.69 2.04
CA ASP A 119 -8.21 -11.31 3.37
C ASP A 119 -8.44 -10.34 4.53
N GLY A 120 -8.25 -9.04 4.32
CA GLY A 120 -8.48 -8.01 5.33
C GLY A 120 -7.29 -7.79 6.27
N GLN A 121 -6.15 -8.45 6.06
CA GLN A 121 -4.96 -8.28 6.89
C GLN A 121 -4.48 -6.82 6.86
N CYS A 122 -4.24 -6.24 8.03
CA CYS A 122 -3.80 -4.86 8.13
C CYS A 122 -2.33 -4.68 7.72
N LEU A 123 -2.08 -3.67 6.89
CA LEU A 123 -0.76 -3.23 6.46
C LEU A 123 -0.35 -2.05 7.34
N CYS A 124 0.49 -2.32 8.34
CA CYS A 124 0.78 -1.32 9.36
C CYS A 124 1.70 -0.21 8.84
N PRO A 125 1.34 1.06 9.04
CA PRO A 125 2.24 2.17 8.73
C PRO A 125 3.48 2.09 9.63
N PRO A 126 4.61 2.70 9.22
CA PRO A 126 5.81 2.72 10.03
C PRO A 126 5.56 3.25 11.44
N GLY A 127 6.06 2.54 12.43
CA GLY A 127 5.86 2.86 13.85
C GLY A 127 4.73 2.12 14.53
N PHE A 128 3.99 1.26 13.83
CA PHE A 128 2.88 0.48 14.38
C PHE A 128 3.02 -1.02 14.11
N GLU A 129 2.47 -1.82 15.03
CA GLU A 129 2.38 -3.28 15.01
C GLU A 129 1.06 -3.77 15.61
N GLY A 130 0.82 -5.08 15.54
CA GLY A 130 -0.43 -5.75 15.92
C GLY A 130 -1.27 -6.14 14.70
N ASP A 131 -2.24 -7.02 14.91
CA ASP A 131 -3.12 -7.53 13.85
C ASP A 131 -4.02 -6.42 13.27
N HIS A 132 -4.31 -5.39 14.08
CA HIS A 132 -5.07 -4.21 13.68
C HIS A 132 -4.22 -2.93 13.70
N CYS A 133 -2.90 -3.05 13.80
CA CYS A 133 -1.97 -1.92 13.91
C CYS A 133 -2.27 -1.00 15.10
N GLU A 134 -2.81 -1.56 16.19
CA GLU A 134 -3.26 -0.84 17.38
C GLU A 134 -2.12 -0.40 18.30
N SER A 135 -0.95 -1.04 18.19
CA SER A 135 0.19 -0.81 19.08
C SER A 135 1.27 0.00 18.37
N SER A 136 1.86 0.98 19.07
CA SER A 136 3.11 1.63 18.61
C SER A 136 4.30 0.70 18.86
N CYS A 137 5.36 0.84 18.06
CA CYS A 137 6.60 0.10 18.30
C CYS A 137 7.13 0.31 19.72
N LYS A 138 7.57 -0.79 20.31
CA LYS A 138 8.26 -0.79 21.60
C LYS A 138 9.63 -0.09 21.48
N ASN A 139 10.20 0.23 22.62
CA ASN A 139 11.54 0.80 22.66
C ASN A 139 12.52 -0.09 21.91
N PHE A 140 13.42 0.55 21.16
CA PHE A 140 14.46 -0.08 20.35
C PHE A 140 14.02 -0.72 19.03
N THR A 141 12.75 -0.60 18.64
CA THR A 141 12.28 -1.02 17.30
C THR A 141 11.58 0.09 16.53
N TYR A 142 11.58 -0.03 15.20
CA TYR A 142 10.96 0.94 14.30
C TYR A 142 10.51 0.30 12.97
N GLY A 143 9.87 1.12 12.12
CA GLY A 143 9.47 0.73 10.78
C GLY A 143 8.12 0.00 10.73
N PRO A 144 7.74 -0.57 9.57
CA PRO A 144 6.49 -1.30 9.43
C PRO A 144 6.53 -2.59 10.25
N HIS A 145 5.46 -2.86 10.99
CA HIS A 145 5.36 -4.00 11.92
C HIS A 145 6.52 -4.08 12.93
N CYS A 146 7.23 -2.98 13.18
CA CYS A 146 8.33 -2.87 14.16
C CYS A 146 9.44 -3.92 13.98
N GLN A 147 9.68 -4.35 12.74
CA GLN A 147 10.64 -5.40 12.42
C GLN A 147 12.10 -4.90 12.34
N LEU A 148 12.32 -3.58 12.35
CA LEU A 148 13.64 -2.98 12.30
C LEU A 148 14.12 -2.63 13.70
N GLN A 149 15.42 -2.78 13.95
CA GLN A 149 16.07 -2.51 15.24
C GLN A 149 16.80 -1.17 15.22
N CYS A 150 16.66 -0.38 16.28
CA CYS A 150 17.37 0.90 16.41
C CYS A 150 18.89 0.69 16.45
N ASP A 151 19.65 1.54 15.77
CA ASP A 151 21.12 1.57 15.79
C ASP A 151 21.61 2.81 16.56
N CYS A 152 21.25 2.88 17.84
CA CYS A 152 21.43 4.05 18.71
C CYS A 152 22.20 3.75 20.00
N GLY A 153 22.93 2.62 20.04
CA GLY A 153 23.52 2.11 21.28
C GLY A 153 22.42 1.73 22.28
N GLU A 154 22.48 2.28 23.49
CA GLU A 154 21.49 2.04 24.55
C GLU A 154 20.33 3.06 24.53
N HIS A 155 20.25 3.91 23.51
CA HIS A 155 19.25 4.97 23.42
C HIS A 155 18.06 4.60 22.52
N PRO A 156 16.85 5.10 22.82
CA PRO A 156 15.67 4.86 22.00
C PRO A 156 15.77 5.58 20.66
N CYS A 157 14.98 5.12 19.68
CA CYS A 157 14.84 5.79 18.40
C CYS A 157 13.37 6.06 18.06
N SER A 158 13.15 6.94 17.11
CA SER A 158 11.83 7.23 16.53
C SER A 158 11.24 5.94 15.96
N PRO A 159 10.02 5.54 16.36
CA PRO A 159 9.40 4.30 15.90
C PRO A 159 9.08 4.32 14.40
N LYS A 160 9.02 5.50 13.78
CA LYS A 160 8.68 5.64 12.36
C LYS A 160 9.86 5.36 11.43
N ASP A 161 11.01 5.95 11.74
CA ASP A 161 12.14 6.06 10.80
C ASP A 161 13.48 5.65 11.39
N GLY A 162 13.53 5.29 12.68
CA GLY A 162 14.75 4.81 13.31
C GLY A 162 15.70 5.92 13.76
N THR A 163 15.32 7.20 13.64
CA THR A 163 16.19 8.32 14.04
C THR A 163 16.43 8.31 15.56
N CYS A 164 17.68 8.35 16.00
CA CYS A 164 18.01 8.27 17.42
C CYS A 164 17.53 9.49 18.22
N LEU A 165 16.93 9.22 19.37
CA LEU A 165 16.45 10.23 20.31
C LEU A 165 17.51 10.42 21.40
N CYS A 166 18.44 11.35 21.16
CA CYS A 166 19.57 11.56 22.07
C CYS A 166 19.15 12.28 23.36
N PRO A 167 19.62 11.83 24.53
CA PRO A 167 19.39 12.55 25.77
C PRO A 167 20.13 13.89 25.77
N VAL A 168 19.70 14.79 26.66
CA VAL A 168 20.30 16.13 26.81
C VAL A 168 21.81 16.00 27.01
N GLY A 169 22.58 16.72 26.19
CA GLY A 169 24.04 16.70 26.24
C GLY A 169 24.70 15.76 25.24
N LEU A 170 23.96 14.91 24.51
CA LEU A 170 24.47 14.04 23.46
C LEU A 170 23.93 14.42 22.08
N SER A 171 24.71 14.13 21.03
CA SER A 171 24.33 14.35 19.63
C SER A 171 24.99 13.32 18.70
N GLY A 172 24.71 13.46 17.41
CA GLY A 172 25.17 12.54 16.37
C GLY A 172 24.14 11.47 16.04
N SER A 173 24.38 10.73 14.96
CA SER A 173 23.42 9.76 14.42
C SER A 173 23.21 8.54 15.31
N LYS A 174 24.07 8.29 16.30
CA LYS A 174 23.96 7.21 17.31
C LYS A 174 24.14 7.71 18.74
N CYS A 175 23.99 9.02 18.96
CA CYS A 175 24.15 9.68 20.27
C CYS A 175 25.53 9.50 20.94
N GLN A 176 26.58 9.31 20.14
CA GLN A 176 27.93 9.06 20.62
C GLN A 176 28.78 10.31 20.84
N GLN A 177 28.27 11.50 20.48
CA GLN A 177 29.04 12.76 20.56
C GLN A 177 28.54 13.60 21.73
N GLU A 178 29.41 13.85 22.71
CA GLU A 178 29.12 14.82 23.76
C GLU A 178 29.06 16.25 23.22
N LEU A 179 28.02 16.96 23.60
CA LEU A 179 27.90 18.40 23.37
C LEU A 179 28.92 19.12 24.26
N THR A 180 29.58 20.15 23.72
CA THR A 180 30.54 20.96 24.49
C THR A 180 29.85 21.61 25.70
N PRO A 181 30.59 22.02 26.74
CA PRO A 181 30.00 22.67 27.93
C PRO A 181 29.13 23.89 27.61
N LEU A 182 29.44 24.61 26.53
CA LEU A 182 28.64 25.72 25.99
C LEU A 182 27.30 25.26 25.42
N LEU A 183 27.29 24.14 24.68
CA LEU A 183 26.08 23.53 24.12
C LEU A 183 25.22 22.83 25.20
N GLN A 184 25.82 22.33 26.28
CA GLN A 184 25.09 21.72 27.40
C GLN A 184 24.29 22.74 28.22
N HIS A 185 24.81 23.96 28.40
CA HIS A 185 24.05 25.05 29.03
C HIS A 185 22.84 25.47 28.20
N VAL A 186 23.01 25.47 26.88
CA VAL A 186 21.95 25.76 25.90
C VAL A 186 20.89 24.66 25.90
N ALA A 187 21.28 23.39 25.90
CA ALA A 187 20.34 22.26 25.84
C ALA A 187 19.55 22.02 27.14
N LYS A 188 19.95 22.64 28.27
CA LYS A 188 19.25 22.57 29.56
C LYS A 188 18.17 23.64 29.75
N ASP A 189 18.17 24.69 28.93
CA ASP A 189 17.04 25.61 28.81
C ASP A 189 16.11 25.02 27.74
N ASP A 190 14.93 24.51 28.11
CA ASP A 190 13.90 23.91 27.21
C ASP A 190 13.41 24.85 26.07
N MET A 191 14.00 26.03 25.93
CA MET A 191 13.67 27.06 24.94
C MET A 191 14.79 27.39 23.96
N VAL A 192 15.95 26.71 23.98
CA VAL A 192 17.06 27.00 23.06
C VAL A 192 17.10 26.03 21.89
N ARG A 193 16.90 26.56 20.67
CA ARG A 193 17.10 25.84 19.41
C ARG A 193 18.54 25.98 18.95
N THR A 194 19.07 24.96 18.28
CA THR A 194 20.41 24.98 17.70
C THR A 194 20.35 24.79 16.19
N ALA A 195 21.33 25.37 15.48
CA ALA A 195 21.53 25.15 14.05
C ALA A 195 23.02 25.29 13.68
N SER A 196 23.37 24.71 12.55
CA SER A 196 24.71 24.85 11.95
C SER A 196 24.65 25.75 10.71
N ILE A 197 25.62 26.65 10.60
CA ILE A 197 25.85 27.50 9.44
C ILE A 197 27.09 26.99 8.72
N ASN A 198 26.94 26.60 7.47
CA ASN A 198 28.10 26.30 6.63
C ASN A 198 28.70 27.62 6.12
N VAL A 199 29.98 27.84 6.42
CA VAL A 199 30.78 28.96 5.92
C VAL A 199 31.84 28.46 4.95
N SER A 200 32.26 29.29 4.00
CA SER A 200 33.33 28.91 3.07
C SER A 200 34.62 28.62 3.84
N ALA A 201 35.37 27.58 3.43
CA ALA A 201 36.66 27.24 4.02
C ALA A 201 37.74 28.34 3.86
N THR A 202 37.47 29.34 3.02
CA THR A 202 38.32 30.52 2.78
C THR A 202 37.88 31.77 3.55
N THR A 203 36.87 31.66 4.42
CA THR A 203 36.34 32.82 5.17
C THR A 203 37.37 33.29 6.20
N GLU A 204 37.80 34.55 6.10
CA GLU A 204 38.74 35.15 7.05
C GLU A 204 38.17 35.17 8.48
N GLN A 205 39.03 34.98 9.48
CA GLN A 205 38.66 34.94 10.89
C GLN A 205 37.91 36.21 11.35
N LEU A 206 38.29 37.37 10.80
CA LEU A 206 37.64 38.66 11.07
C LEU A 206 36.17 38.70 10.57
N VAL A 207 35.86 37.99 9.49
CA VAL A 207 34.50 37.88 8.95
C VAL A 207 33.64 36.97 9.83
N ILE A 208 34.22 35.90 10.36
CA ILE A 208 33.57 34.99 11.31
C ILE A 208 33.25 35.73 12.62
N GLU A 209 34.17 36.54 13.14
CA GLU A 209 33.95 37.37 14.33
C GLU A 209 32.88 38.45 14.12
N ARG A 210 32.86 39.09 12.95
CA ARG A 210 31.82 40.05 12.58
C ARG A 210 30.44 39.39 12.49
N LEU A 211 30.37 38.20 11.91
CA LEU A 211 29.13 37.40 11.84
C LEU A 211 28.67 37.02 13.25
N ALA A 212 29.58 36.54 14.10
CA ALA A 212 29.28 36.18 15.49
C ALA A 212 28.76 37.38 16.30
N ASN A 213 29.37 38.55 16.14
CA ASN A 213 28.93 39.79 16.78
C ASN A 213 27.56 40.27 16.26
N ALA A 214 27.28 40.09 14.97
CA ALA A 214 25.98 40.43 14.38
C ALA A 214 24.87 39.51 14.91
N LEU A 215 25.15 38.20 15.02
CA LEU A 215 24.24 37.20 15.58
C LEU A 215 23.98 37.43 17.08
N ALA A 216 25.01 37.78 17.85
CA ALA A 216 24.87 38.09 19.27
C ALA A 216 23.91 39.26 19.53
N ARG A 217 23.92 40.29 18.67
CA ARG A 217 22.97 41.42 18.74
C ARG A 217 21.51 41.02 18.47
N GLN A 218 21.30 39.85 17.87
CA GLN A 218 20.00 39.29 17.55
C GLN A 218 19.55 38.23 18.57
N GLY A 219 20.24 38.11 19.72
CA GLY A 219 19.95 37.09 20.73
C GLY A 219 20.36 35.68 20.31
N ILE A 220 21.25 35.57 19.32
CA ILE A 220 21.79 34.31 18.82
C ILE A 220 23.22 34.14 19.32
N TRP A 221 23.47 33.06 20.03
CA TRP A 221 24.75 32.72 20.63
C TRP A 221 25.55 31.83 19.69
N VAL A 222 26.78 32.23 19.36
CA VAL A 222 27.71 31.37 18.62
C VAL A 222 28.38 30.40 19.61
N LEU A 223 28.16 29.11 19.41
CA LEU A 223 28.57 28.04 20.30
C LEU A 223 29.94 27.47 19.95
N HIS A 224 30.28 27.54 18.66
CA HIS A 224 31.57 27.12 18.16
C HIS A 224 31.86 27.82 16.83
N ALA A 225 33.02 28.48 16.75
CA ALA A 225 33.56 29.06 15.52
C ALA A 225 34.91 28.39 15.26
N ASN A 226 34.90 27.18 14.68
CA ASN A 226 36.14 26.58 14.19
C ASN A 226 36.38 27.09 12.77
N THR A 227 37.62 27.36 12.41
CA THR A 227 38.03 27.85 11.08
C THR A 227 37.81 26.83 9.94
N LYS A 228 37.11 25.72 10.21
CA LYS A 228 36.76 24.67 9.27
C LYS A 228 35.25 24.66 9.04
N SER A 229 34.81 25.54 8.14
CA SER A 229 33.57 25.48 7.37
C SER A 229 32.21 25.42 8.09
N GLU A 230 32.15 25.37 9.42
CA GLU A 230 30.89 25.25 10.17
C GLU A 230 30.88 26.13 11.43
N ILE A 231 29.85 26.97 11.57
CA ILE A 231 29.56 27.76 12.77
C ILE A 231 28.29 27.21 13.41
N ARG A 232 28.37 26.80 14.67
CA ARG A 232 27.19 26.34 15.44
C ARG A 232 26.58 27.51 16.19
N ILE A 233 25.27 27.68 16.08
CA ILE A 233 24.51 28.77 16.70
C ILE A 233 23.36 28.24 17.56
N ALA A 234 22.98 29.02 18.56
CA ALA A 234 21.87 28.77 19.48
C ALA A 234 20.99 30.02 19.65
N TRP A 235 19.67 29.87 19.75
CA TRP A 235 18.76 31.00 19.96
C TRP A 235 17.49 30.58 20.71
N ARG A 236 16.83 31.54 21.37
CA ARG A 236 15.55 31.31 22.08
C ARG A 236 14.35 31.38 21.14
N ASN A 237 13.26 30.67 21.46
CA ASN A 237 12.02 30.54 20.64
C ASN A 237 11.43 31.83 20.05
N GLU A 238 11.76 33.02 20.58
CA GLU A 238 11.33 34.32 20.05
C GLU A 238 12.05 34.74 18.75
N VAL A 239 13.09 34.01 18.34
CA VAL A 239 13.85 34.27 17.11
C VAL A 239 13.61 33.14 16.09
N THR A 240 13.29 33.50 14.86
CA THR A 240 13.23 32.54 13.73
C THR A 240 14.39 32.80 12.78
N CYS A 241 15.23 31.79 12.55
CA CYS A 241 16.35 31.86 11.60
C CYS A 241 15.95 31.23 10.26
N GLN A 242 15.97 32.02 9.19
CA GLN A 242 15.72 31.54 7.84
C GLN A 242 17.01 31.62 7.01
N LYS A 243 17.35 30.54 6.29
CA LYS A 243 18.47 30.50 5.35
C LYS A 243 18.10 31.26 4.10
N ILE A 244 18.77 32.38 3.85
CA ILE A 244 18.67 33.12 2.59
C ILE A 244 19.88 32.72 1.74
N GLY A 245 19.68 32.58 0.43
CA GLY A 245 20.73 32.17 -0.51
C GLY A 245 22.05 32.93 -0.31
N ASN A 246 23.18 32.24 -0.55
CA ASN A 246 24.57 32.65 -0.27
C ASN A 246 25.06 32.50 1.18
N GLY A 247 24.38 31.69 2.02
CA GLY A 247 24.88 31.37 3.36
C GLY A 247 24.61 32.43 4.42
N ALA A 248 23.80 33.45 4.10
CA ALA A 248 23.31 34.42 5.07
C ALA A 248 22.11 33.84 5.83
N LEU A 249 22.15 33.94 7.17
CA LEU A 249 20.96 33.75 8.00
C LEU A 249 20.33 35.11 8.28
N VAL A 250 19.01 35.20 8.11
CA VAL A 250 18.25 36.31 8.68
C VAL A 250 17.54 35.80 9.92
N ALA A 251 17.90 36.39 11.05
CA ALA A 251 17.16 36.27 12.28
C ALA A 251 16.02 37.29 12.27
N ARG A 252 14.77 36.82 12.37
CA ARG A 252 13.64 37.69 12.71
C ARG A 252 13.29 37.46 14.17
N SER A 253 13.40 38.52 14.97
CA SER A 253 12.80 38.58 16.30
C SER A 253 11.30 38.84 16.12
N ARG A 254 10.45 38.13 16.87
CA ARG A 254 9.03 38.49 17.00
C ARG A 254 8.89 39.62 18.03
N TYR A 255 9.20 40.85 17.61
CA TYR A 255 8.62 42.07 18.18
C TYR A 255 8.17 42.97 17.03
#